data_AF-A0A3D1KD86-F1
#
_entry.id   AF-A0A3D1KD86-F1
#
_cell.length_a   1.000
_cell.length_b   1.000
_cell.length_c   1.000
_cell.angle_alpha   90.00
_cell.angle_beta   90.00
_cell.angle_gamma   90.00
#
_symmetry.space_group_name_H-M   'P 1'
#
loop_
_entity.id
_entity.type
_entity.pdbx_description
1 polymer ?
#
loop_
_entity_poly.entity_id
_entity_poly.type
_entity_poly.pdbx_seq_one_letter_code
_entity_poly.pdbx_strand_id
1 'polypeptide(L)'
;MPIYEGILKLDAEHYFEASRYRIETARQLYDKGKFSAAIYFAGVAVECIFRAYIYRKDLNFDSRHDLESMYKGTGMCDLINSQERRNMCSYLGILWTRWKNNYRYTSDDRLRSEFSRLKYYKYDNGTFIQGNHLKENSRMVVDAAVGIHALGERKWQSKKK
;
A
#
# COMPACT_ATOMS: atom_id res chain seq x y z
N MET A 1 -35.98 4.60 -19.59
CA MET A 1 -34.79 3.87 -20.05
C MET A 1 -34.12 3.25 -18.84
N PRO A 2 -34.02 1.93 -18.73
CA PRO A 2 -33.13 1.34 -17.74
C PRO A 2 -31.70 1.56 -18.23
N ILE A 3 -30.91 2.30 -17.45
CA ILE A 3 -29.46 2.37 -17.64
C ILE A 3 -28.96 0.97 -17.29
N TYR A 4 -28.38 0.27 -18.25
CA TYR A 4 -27.62 -0.95 -17.97
C TYR A 4 -26.45 -0.55 -17.05
N GLU A 5 -26.62 -0.68 -15.74
CA GLU A 5 -25.50 -0.82 -14.82
C GLU A 5 -24.85 -2.16 -15.14
N GLY A 6 -23.97 -2.17 -16.13
CA GLY A 6 -22.93 -3.19 -16.20
C GLY A 6 -22.11 -3.07 -14.93
N ILE A 7 -22.49 -3.80 -13.88
CA ILE A 7 -21.69 -3.92 -12.66
C ILE A 7 -20.31 -4.38 -13.13
N LEU A 8 -19.33 -3.48 -13.06
CA LEU A 8 -17.95 -3.80 -13.40
C LEU A 8 -17.51 -4.91 -12.44
N LYS A 9 -17.57 -6.16 -12.91
CA LYS A 9 -17.17 -7.32 -12.11
C LYS A 9 -15.65 -7.36 -12.06
N LEU A 10 -15.10 -6.83 -10.99
CA LEU A 10 -13.67 -6.88 -10.73
C LEU A 10 -13.26 -8.32 -10.39
N ASP A 11 -12.21 -8.80 -11.02
CA ASP A 11 -11.57 -10.06 -10.69
C ASP A 11 -10.15 -9.84 -10.13
N ALA A 12 -9.46 -10.93 -9.87
CA ALA A 12 -8.11 -10.93 -9.32
C ALA A 12 -7.09 -10.21 -10.21
N GLU A 13 -7.24 -10.27 -11.54
CA GLU A 13 -6.34 -9.60 -12.49
C GLU A 13 -6.62 -8.10 -12.54
N HIS A 14 -7.87 -7.67 -12.45
CA HIS A 14 -8.21 -6.26 -12.34
C HIS A 14 -7.59 -5.60 -11.11
N TYR A 15 -7.59 -6.30 -9.97
CA TYR A 15 -6.92 -5.82 -8.75
C TYR A 15 -5.40 -5.75 -8.92
N PHE A 16 -4.81 -6.73 -9.59
CA PHE A 16 -3.38 -6.75 -9.87
C PHE A 16 -2.95 -5.61 -10.80
N GLU A 17 -3.68 -5.37 -11.89
CA GLU A 17 -3.39 -4.23 -12.77
C GLU A 17 -3.63 -2.90 -12.05
N ALA A 18 -4.70 -2.81 -11.24
CA ALA A 18 -4.93 -1.63 -10.41
C ALA A 18 -3.76 -1.37 -9.46
N SER A 19 -3.13 -2.38 -8.86
CA SER A 19 -1.98 -2.14 -7.97
C SER A 19 -0.81 -1.48 -8.68
N ARG A 20 -0.52 -1.88 -9.93
CA ARG A 20 0.53 -1.26 -10.76
C ARG A 20 0.25 0.21 -11.02
N TYR A 21 -0.96 0.53 -11.49
CA TYR A 21 -1.36 1.92 -11.73
C TYR A 21 -1.30 2.78 -10.47
N ARG A 22 -1.64 2.22 -9.31
CA ARG A 22 -1.66 2.96 -8.04
C ARG A 22 -0.26 3.20 -7.49
N ILE A 23 0.69 2.27 -7.65
CA ILE A 23 2.11 2.52 -7.34
C ILE A 23 2.67 3.63 -8.23
N GLU A 24 2.40 3.58 -9.53
CA GLU A 24 2.87 4.61 -10.46
C GLU A 24 2.28 5.98 -10.12
N THR A 25 0.98 6.02 -9.81
CA THR A 25 0.31 7.23 -9.33
C THR A 25 0.97 7.77 -8.06
N ALA A 26 1.29 6.90 -7.09
CA ALA A 26 1.93 7.30 -5.84
C ALA A 26 3.31 7.94 -6.06
N ARG A 27 4.11 7.36 -6.96
CA ARG A 27 5.42 7.92 -7.35
C ARG A 27 5.29 9.30 -7.99
N GLN A 28 4.42 9.43 -8.99
CA GLN A 28 4.20 10.71 -9.67
C GLN A 28 3.70 11.80 -8.71
N LEU A 29 2.84 11.45 -7.76
CA LEU A 29 2.36 12.38 -6.75
C LEU A 29 3.47 12.79 -5.77
N TYR A 30 4.33 11.86 -5.38
CA TYR A 30 5.51 12.15 -4.56
C TYR A 30 6.42 13.16 -5.26
N ASP A 31 6.75 12.91 -6.53
CA ASP A 31 7.62 13.78 -7.32
C ASP A 31 7.03 15.18 -7.52
N LYS A 32 5.70 15.28 -7.58
CA LYS A 32 4.95 16.56 -7.64
C LYS A 32 4.77 17.23 -6.27
N GLY A 33 5.32 16.67 -5.20
CA GLY A 33 5.21 17.20 -3.84
C GLY A 33 3.82 17.07 -3.22
N LYS A 34 2.98 16.16 -3.71
CA LYS A 34 1.63 15.87 -3.19
C LYS A 34 1.70 14.68 -2.24
N PHE A 35 2.31 14.88 -1.08
CA PHE A 35 2.77 13.80 -0.20
C PHE A 35 1.64 13.01 0.46
N SER A 36 0.56 13.66 0.92
CA SER A 36 -0.60 12.97 1.51
C SER A 36 -1.29 12.08 0.50
N ALA A 37 -1.42 12.56 -0.73
CA ALA A 37 -1.98 11.80 -1.84
C ALA A 37 -1.06 10.63 -2.23
N ALA A 38 0.26 10.85 -2.29
CA ALA A 38 1.24 9.80 -2.56
C ALA A 38 1.17 8.68 -1.50
N ILE A 39 1.12 9.03 -0.21
CA ILE A 39 0.91 8.08 0.88
C ILE A 39 -0.38 7.31 0.67
N TYR A 40 -1.50 7.99 0.43
CA TYR A 40 -2.79 7.34 0.24
C TYR A 40 -2.75 6.31 -0.90
N PHE A 41 -2.28 6.71 -2.08
CA PHE A 41 -2.21 5.84 -3.25
C PHE A 41 -1.22 4.68 -3.08
N ALA A 42 -0.13 4.88 -2.33
CA ALA A 42 0.81 3.81 -2.01
C ALA A 42 0.14 2.69 -1.19
N GLY A 43 -0.66 3.03 -0.17
CA GLY A 43 -1.40 2.02 0.58
C GLY A 43 -2.52 1.38 -0.24
N VAL A 44 -3.26 2.14 -1.07
CA VAL A 44 -4.26 1.57 -1.98
C VAL A 44 -3.64 0.58 -2.96
N ALA A 45 -2.42 0.83 -3.43
CA ALA A 45 -1.72 -0.12 -4.29
C ALA A 45 -1.44 -1.45 -3.57
N VAL A 46 -1.06 -1.39 -2.28
CA VAL A 46 -0.85 -2.58 -1.46
C VAL A 46 -2.17 -3.30 -1.17
N GLU A 47 -3.26 -2.56 -0.91
CA GLU A 47 -4.59 -3.16 -0.81
C GLU A 47 -4.96 -3.89 -2.10
N CYS A 48 -4.75 -3.28 -3.25
CA CYS A 48 -5.03 -3.87 -4.56
C CYS A 48 -4.26 -5.18 -4.76
N ILE A 49 -2.94 -5.21 -4.50
CA ILE A 49 -2.19 -6.44 -4.69
C ILE A 49 -2.59 -7.53 -3.69
N PHE A 50 -2.94 -7.18 -2.46
CA PHE A 50 -3.46 -8.16 -1.50
C PHE A 50 -4.83 -8.69 -1.92
N ARG A 51 -5.73 -7.83 -2.40
CA ARG A 51 -7.03 -8.27 -2.97
C ARG A 51 -6.83 -9.23 -4.13
N ALA A 52 -5.90 -8.95 -5.04
CA ALA A 52 -5.61 -9.84 -6.15
C ALA A 52 -5.27 -11.27 -5.66
N TYR A 53 -4.42 -11.38 -4.64
CA TYR A 53 -4.04 -12.67 -4.06
C TYR A 53 -5.17 -13.37 -3.34
N ILE A 54 -5.95 -12.63 -2.55
CA ILE A 54 -7.05 -13.20 -1.79
C ILE A 54 -8.15 -13.66 -2.74
N TYR A 55 -8.53 -12.82 -3.72
CA TYR A 55 -9.59 -13.12 -4.69
C TYR A 55 -9.25 -14.33 -5.57
N ARG A 56 -7.96 -14.58 -5.83
CA ARG A 56 -7.50 -15.79 -6.53
C ARG A 56 -7.73 -17.07 -5.70
N LYS A 57 -7.81 -16.97 -4.38
CA LYS A 57 -8.05 -18.11 -3.46
C LYS A 57 -9.52 -18.24 -3.09
N ASP A 58 -10.18 -17.12 -2.84
CA ASP A 58 -11.55 -17.04 -2.33
C ASP A 58 -12.31 -15.90 -3.04
N LEU A 59 -13.30 -16.29 -3.84
CA LEU A 59 -14.14 -15.37 -4.61
C LEU A 59 -15.16 -14.61 -3.72
N ASN A 60 -15.36 -15.03 -2.47
CA ASN A 60 -16.34 -14.47 -1.54
C ASN A 60 -15.73 -13.47 -0.54
N PHE A 61 -14.47 -13.06 -0.74
CA PHE A 61 -13.77 -12.20 0.19
C PHE A 61 -14.48 -10.84 0.40
N ASP A 62 -14.85 -10.52 1.65
CA ASP A 62 -15.41 -9.22 2.03
C ASP A 62 -14.32 -8.14 2.10
N SER A 63 -14.65 -6.94 1.65
CA SER A 63 -13.75 -5.83 1.42
C SER A 63 -13.35 -5.03 2.66
N ARG A 64 -13.79 -5.40 3.87
CA ARG A 64 -13.68 -4.55 5.09
C ARG A 64 -12.45 -4.81 5.96
N HIS A 65 -11.54 -5.68 5.53
CA HIS A 65 -10.36 -6.01 6.32
C HIS A 65 -9.30 -4.90 6.26
N ASP A 66 -8.60 -4.69 7.37
CA ASP A 66 -7.39 -3.87 7.41
C ASP A 66 -6.23 -4.56 6.67
N LEU A 67 -5.17 -3.81 6.36
CA LEU A 67 -4.00 -4.31 5.62
C LEU A 67 -3.29 -5.50 6.28
N GLU A 68 -3.28 -5.58 7.61
CA GLU A 68 -2.64 -6.70 8.33
C GLU A 68 -3.45 -7.99 8.13
N SER A 69 -4.77 -7.89 8.35
CA SER A 69 -5.71 -8.97 8.10
C SER A 69 -5.68 -9.44 6.64
N MET A 70 -5.60 -8.49 5.70
CA MET A 70 -5.44 -8.80 4.27
C MET A 70 -4.14 -9.54 3.98
N TYR A 71 -3.01 -9.09 4.52
CA TYR A 71 -1.72 -9.74 4.31
C TYR A 71 -1.76 -11.21 4.74
N LYS A 72 -2.32 -11.52 5.92
CA LYS A 72 -2.52 -12.90 6.39
C LYS A 72 -3.35 -13.73 5.41
N GLY A 73 -4.44 -13.15 4.89
CA GLY A 73 -5.30 -13.79 3.89
C GLY A 73 -4.61 -14.09 2.55
N THR A 74 -3.57 -13.34 2.17
CA THR A 74 -2.85 -13.58 0.91
C THR A 74 -2.13 -14.94 0.89
N GLY A 75 -1.75 -15.47 2.05
CA GLY A 75 -0.80 -16.57 2.21
C GLY A 75 0.54 -16.37 1.47
N MET A 76 0.94 -15.11 1.23
CA MET A 76 2.26 -14.80 0.68
C MET A 76 3.40 -15.28 1.58
N CYS A 77 3.17 -15.35 2.91
CA CYS A 77 4.15 -15.86 3.86
C CYS A 77 4.76 -17.20 3.42
N ASP A 78 3.95 -18.09 2.85
CA ASP A 78 4.35 -19.43 2.44
C ASP A 78 5.04 -19.46 1.07
N LEU A 79 4.96 -18.36 0.31
CA LEU A 79 5.52 -18.23 -1.04
C LEU A 79 6.90 -17.54 -1.06
N ILE A 80 7.33 -16.99 0.07
CA ILE A 80 8.52 -16.15 0.18
C ILE A 80 9.56 -16.78 1.10
N ASN A 81 10.84 -16.62 0.78
CA ASN A 81 11.93 -17.12 1.63
C ASN A 81 12.11 -16.26 2.90
N SER A 82 12.99 -16.68 3.81
CA SER A 82 13.19 -16.00 5.10
C SER A 82 13.67 -14.54 4.95
N GLN A 83 14.52 -14.25 3.96
CA GLN A 83 14.98 -12.88 3.69
C GLN A 83 13.84 -12.01 3.13
N GLU A 84 13.09 -12.53 2.16
CA GLU A 84 11.92 -11.85 1.60
C GLU A 84 10.85 -11.58 2.66
N ARG A 85 10.67 -12.52 3.59
CA ARG A 85 9.76 -12.37 4.74
C ARG A 85 10.20 -11.24 5.67
N ARG A 86 11.50 -11.15 5.99
CA ARG A 86 12.03 -10.02 6.79
C ARG A 86 11.79 -8.68 6.10
N ASN A 87 12.07 -8.61 4.80
CA ASN A 87 11.84 -7.38 4.02
C ASN A 87 10.35 -7.01 4.02
N MET A 88 9.46 -7.98 3.78
CA MET A 88 8.00 -7.79 3.81
C MET A 88 7.54 -7.28 5.18
N CYS A 89 7.99 -7.87 6.29
CA CYS A 89 7.66 -7.40 7.63
C CYS A 89 8.12 -5.95 7.87
N SER A 90 9.33 -5.60 7.41
CA SER A 90 9.84 -4.23 7.50
C SER A 90 8.97 -3.25 6.71
N TYR A 91 8.61 -3.57 5.47
CA TYR A 91 7.74 -2.73 4.64
C TYR A 91 6.34 -2.57 5.24
N LEU A 92 5.76 -3.66 5.75
CA LEU A 92 4.45 -3.65 6.39
C LEU A 92 4.44 -2.79 7.66
N GLY A 93 5.50 -2.86 8.48
CA GLY A 93 5.64 -2.01 9.66
C GLY A 93 5.62 -0.51 9.31
N ILE A 94 6.28 -0.13 8.20
CA ILE A 94 6.25 1.25 7.70
C ILE A 94 4.84 1.64 7.26
N LEU A 95 4.16 0.81 6.47
CA LEU A 95 2.83 1.09 5.95
C LEU A 95 1.77 1.16 7.06
N TRP A 96 1.71 0.19 7.95
CA TRP A 96 0.70 0.13 9.02
C TRP A 96 0.76 1.32 9.97
N THR A 97 1.96 1.85 10.21
CA THR A 97 2.14 3.01 11.10
C THR A 97 1.78 4.32 10.41
N ARG A 98 1.96 4.42 9.09
CA ARG A 98 1.93 5.70 8.35
C ARG A 98 0.82 5.80 7.30
N TRP A 99 0.00 4.77 7.14
CA TRP A 99 -1.12 4.77 6.22
C TRP A 99 -2.44 4.47 6.92
N LYS A 100 -3.48 5.25 6.60
CA LYS A 100 -4.85 5.02 7.02
C LYS A 100 -5.78 5.36 5.87
N ASN A 101 -6.86 4.59 5.70
CA ASN A 101 -7.80 4.82 4.59
C ASN A 101 -8.44 6.22 4.63
N ASN A 102 -8.65 6.81 5.81
CA ASN A 102 -9.19 8.16 5.95
C ASN A 102 -8.24 9.27 5.46
N TYR A 103 -6.96 8.97 5.18
CA TYR A 103 -6.02 9.94 4.62
C TYR A 103 -6.42 10.44 3.22
N ARG A 104 -7.34 9.75 2.54
CA ARG A 104 -7.98 10.22 1.30
C ARG A 104 -8.68 11.59 1.40
N TYR A 105 -9.03 12.01 2.61
CA TYR A 105 -9.70 13.30 2.87
C TYR A 105 -8.75 14.34 3.47
N THR A 106 -7.44 14.06 3.50
CA THR A 106 -6.47 14.82 4.31
C THR A 106 -5.53 15.62 3.43
N SER A 107 -5.42 16.93 3.68
CA SER A 107 -4.40 17.78 3.05
C SER A 107 -3.00 17.46 3.57
N ASP A 108 -1.97 17.89 2.85
CA ASP A 108 -0.57 17.80 3.30
C ASP A 108 -0.37 18.45 4.67
N ASP A 109 -0.95 19.62 4.89
CA ASP A 109 -0.85 20.33 6.17
C ASP A 109 -1.44 19.53 7.32
N ARG A 110 -2.64 18.97 7.12
CA ARG A 110 -3.31 18.18 8.15
C ARG A 110 -2.55 16.89 8.45
N LEU A 111 -2.05 16.20 7.42
CA LEU A 111 -1.29 14.96 7.61
C LEU A 111 0.08 15.25 8.25
N ARG A 112 0.72 16.37 7.90
CA ARG A 112 1.95 16.84 8.53
C ARG A 112 1.77 17.09 10.03
N SER A 113 0.68 17.76 10.43
CA SER A 113 0.34 17.97 11.85
C SER A 113 0.08 16.65 12.58
N GLU A 114 -0.63 15.71 11.94
CA GLU A 114 -0.87 14.38 12.52
C GLU A 114 0.46 13.62 12.71
N PHE A 115 1.35 13.62 11.72
CA PHE A 115 2.66 12.97 11.82
C PHE A 115 3.54 13.63 12.88
N SER A 116 3.44 14.95 13.06
CA SER A 116 4.07 15.64 14.19
C SER A 116 3.52 15.14 15.53
N ARG A 117 2.19 15.02 15.67
CA ARG A 117 1.54 14.49 16.88
C ARG A 117 1.96 13.05 17.19
N LEU A 118 2.10 12.22 16.16
CA LEU A 118 2.56 10.83 16.26
C LEU A 118 4.08 10.67 16.42
N LYS A 119 4.82 11.78 16.48
CA LYS A 119 6.29 11.81 16.60
C LYS A 119 7.05 11.19 15.42
N TYR A 120 6.44 11.13 14.24
CA TYR A 120 7.09 10.71 13.00
C TYR A 120 8.04 11.76 12.39
N TYR A 121 8.47 12.74 13.18
CA TYR A 121 9.62 13.59 12.88
C TYR A 121 10.94 13.01 13.40
N LYS A 122 10.90 11.79 13.97
CA LYS A 122 12.06 11.01 14.41
C LYS A 122 12.02 9.62 13.79
N TYR A 123 13.20 9.05 13.59
CA TYR A 123 13.40 7.63 13.32
C TYR A 123 13.33 6.83 14.63
N ASP A 124 13.17 5.51 14.53
CA ASP A 124 13.06 4.61 15.68
C ASP A 124 14.33 4.59 16.55
N ASN A 125 15.49 4.91 15.97
CA ASN A 125 16.75 5.10 16.69
C ASN A 125 16.85 6.44 17.45
N GLY A 126 15.76 7.23 17.48
CA GLY A 126 15.67 8.51 18.19
C GLY A 126 16.23 9.72 17.42
N THR A 127 16.87 9.51 16.27
CA THR A 127 17.40 10.61 15.46
C THR A 127 16.29 11.36 14.73
N PHE A 128 16.49 12.66 14.51
CA PHE A 128 15.48 13.52 13.88
C PHE A 128 15.55 13.44 12.36
N ILE A 129 14.39 13.46 11.72
CA ILE A 129 14.28 13.70 10.28
C ILE A 129 14.64 15.16 10.01
N GLN A 130 15.62 15.38 9.14
CA GLN A 130 16.03 16.72 8.72
C GLN A 130 15.08 17.24 7.63
N GLY A 131 14.69 18.51 7.72
CA GLY A 131 13.85 19.17 6.72
C GLY A 131 12.37 18.78 6.79
N ASN A 132 11.75 18.52 5.63
CA ASN A 132 10.33 18.23 5.53
C ASN A 132 10.02 16.78 5.94
N HIS A 133 9.58 16.57 7.19
CA HIS A 133 9.26 15.23 7.69
C HIS A 133 8.08 14.58 6.97
N LEU A 134 7.12 15.34 6.43
CA LEU A 134 6.04 14.76 5.62
C LEU A 134 6.60 14.16 4.33
N LYS A 135 7.52 14.86 3.65
CA LYS A 135 8.21 14.36 2.47
C LYS A 135 8.94 13.05 2.78
N GLU A 136 9.69 13.00 3.87
CA GLU A 136 10.45 11.79 4.22
C GLU A 136 9.54 10.61 4.57
N ASN A 137 8.49 10.84 5.36
CA ASN A 137 7.52 9.77 5.65
C ASN A 137 6.79 9.32 4.38
N SER A 138 6.47 10.23 3.46
CA SER A 138 5.89 9.87 2.17
C SER A 138 6.84 9.01 1.35
N ARG A 139 8.13 9.34 1.32
CA ARG A 139 9.16 8.53 0.65
C ARG A 139 9.19 7.11 1.24
N MET A 140 9.27 7.00 2.56
CA MET A 140 9.30 5.71 3.26
C MET A 140 8.08 4.84 2.91
N VAL A 141 6.88 5.42 2.90
CA VAL A 141 5.65 4.70 2.57
C VAL A 141 5.62 4.28 1.10
N VAL A 142 6.01 5.16 0.17
CA VAL A 142 6.07 4.84 -1.26
C VAL A 142 7.10 3.73 -1.53
N ASP A 143 8.29 3.83 -0.95
CA ASP A 143 9.35 2.82 -1.08
C ASP A 143 8.92 1.46 -0.51
N ALA A 144 8.26 1.46 0.65
CA ALA A 144 7.70 0.25 1.25
C ALA A 144 6.64 -0.37 0.34
N ALA A 145 5.71 0.43 -0.20
CA ALA A 145 4.69 -0.05 -1.13
C ALA A 145 5.28 -0.61 -2.42
N VAL A 146 6.32 0.03 -2.98
CA VAL A 146 7.08 -0.48 -4.12
C VAL A 146 7.72 -1.83 -3.79
N GLY A 147 8.35 -1.97 -2.63
CA GLY A 147 8.97 -3.22 -2.19
C GLY A 147 7.97 -4.36 -2.05
N ILE A 148 6.81 -4.10 -1.44
CA ILE A 148 5.71 -5.07 -1.34
C ILE A 148 5.17 -5.43 -2.72
N HIS A 149 4.92 -4.42 -3.57
CA HIS A 149 4.40 -4.63 -4.91
C HIS A 149 5.36 -5.49 -5.74
N ALA A 150 6.66 -5.17 -5.77
CA ALA A 150 7.66 -5.92 -6.52
C ALA A 150 7.75 -7.38 -6.07
N LEU A 151 7.67 -7.64 -4.75
CA LEU A 151 7.64 -9.01 -4.23
C LEU A 151 6.36 -9.73 -4.65
N GLY A 152 5.19 -9.10 -4.48
CA GLY A 152 3.90 -9.67 -4.85
C GLY A 152 3.77 -9.90 -6.35
N GLU A 153 4.28 -9.01 -7.19
CA GLU A 153 4.28 -9.14 -8.65
C GLU A 153 5.13 -10.30 -9.13
N ARG A 154 6.35 -10.42 -8.62
CA ARG A 154 7.24 -11.52 -8.97
C ARG A 154 6.62 -12.88 -8.66
N LYS A 155 5.96 -13.02 -7.51
CA LYS A 155 5.27 -14.26 -7.11
C LYS A 155 3.95 -14.46 -7.88
N TRP A 156 3.33 -13.39 -8.35
CA TRP A 156 2.10 -13.45 -9.15
C TRP A 156 2.41 -14.04 -10.53
N GLN A 157 3.50 -13.56 -11.14
CA GLN A 157 3.97 -14.01 -12.45
C GLN A 157 4.54 -15.43 -12.41
N SER A 158 5.23 -15.82 -11.34
CA SER A 158 5.78 -17.18 -11.23
C SER A 158 4.71 -18.28 -11.16
N LYS A 159 3.45 -17.93 -10.83
CA LYS A 159 2.31 -18.86 -10.84
C LYS A 159 1.56 -18.91 -12.17
N LYS A 160 1.87 -18.03 -13.13
CA LYS A 160 1.31 -18.07 -14.50
C LYS A 160 2.13 -18.96 -15.44
N LYS A 161 3.32 -19.39 -15.02
CA LYS A 161 4.14 -20.40 -15.71
C LYS A 161 3.86 -21.77 -15.10
#